data_AF-A0A8H6FP79-F1
#
_entry.id   AF-A0A8H6FP79-F1
#
_cell.length_a   1.000
_cell.length_b   1.000
_cell.length_c   1.000
_cell.angle_alpha   90.00
_cell.angle_beta   90.00
_cell.angle_gamma   90.00
#
_symmetry.space_group_name_H-M   'P 1'
#
loop_
_entity.id
_entity.type
_entity.pdbx_description
1 polymer ?
#
loop_
_entity_poly.entity_id
_entity_poly.type
_entity_poly.pdbx_seq_one_letter_code
_entity_poly.pdbx_strand_id
1 'polypeptide(L)'
;MSDLTFCFGFTGDFYFYSPERPLSSIIWARATKDFAKLTDVNRPLCVALGPNLDWFFGYQAIDGQMKWTRRREQGPNLKHGSFYKSWSARQAAYDNLESWLRLHASKSWDMAQTKVSIGPKGSCFATFPGARATWSSIPSSLERLIDLEQPSRTPTLVTLGVKETWFALWRDGNGSCNLDSEYQKLEELLRRHGKLGVNSIALSPSQSNQFAVSFRDGSSHIRGPVSEGNLRQLNAIMVTAAQSSQQPLAMQVQVCGLHTSSPPIELPTQLLNMSKITFPGSPGDRIGREYEPTAKGVQKRAKAATFVAINSSNCMIM
;
A
#
# COMPACT_ATOMS: atom_id res chain seq x y z
N MET A 1 13.07 5.47 -6.39
CA MET A 1 12.02 5.36 -7.42
C MET A 1 10.82 6.10 -6.89
N SER A 2 10.17 6.96 -7.67
CA SER A 2 8.97 7.65 -7.18
C SER A 2 7.83 6.64 -6.99
N ASP A 3 7.28 6.57 -5.79
CA ASP A 3 6.12 5.74 -5.49
C ASP A 3 4.85 6.36 -6.10
N LEU A 4 4.60 6.07 -7.37
CA LEU A 4 3.31 6.40 -7.96
C LEU A 4 2.25 5.51 -7.31
N THR A 5 1.28 6.14 -6.65
CA THR A 5 0.18 5.42 -5.99
C THR A 5 -1.09 5.59 -6.81
N PHE A 6 -1.79 4.47 -6.97
CA PHE A 6 -2.99 4.32 -7.76
C PHE A 6 -4.17 4.03 -6.84
N CYS A 7 -5.32 4.66 -7.08
CA CYS A 7 -6.58 4.28 -6.44
C CYS A 7 -7.73 4.40 -7.43
N PHE A 8 -8.60 3.39 -7.45
CA PHE A 8 -9.86 3.42 -8.18
C PHE A 8 -11.02 3.55 -7.18
N GLY A 9 -12.02 4.33 -7.55
CA GLY A 9 -13.29 4.45 -6.85
C GLY A 9 -14.40 3.62 -7.52
N PHE A 10 -15.57 3.59 -6.88
CA PHE A 10 -16.70 2.76 -7.31
C PHE A 10 -17.45 3.34 -8.51
N THR A 11 -17.38 4.65 -8.69
CA THR A 11 -18.13 5.45 -9.68
C THR A 11 -17.34 5.70 -10.97
N GLY A 12 -16.28 4.90 -11.20
CA GLY A 12 -15.32 5.09 -12.28
C GLY A 12 -14.32 6.22 -12.01
N ASP A 13 -14.35 6.77 -10.80
CA ASP A 13 -13.37 7.75 -10.34
C ASP A 13 -12.02 7.06 -10.15
N PHE A 14 -10.95 7.80 -10.38
CA PHE A 14 -9.61 7.31 -10.14
C PHE A 14 -8.71 8.45 -9.69
N TYR A 15 -7.58 8.05 -9.12
CA TYR A 15 -6.63 8.93 -8.52
C TYR A 15 -5.20 8.47 -8.78
N PHE A 16 -4.35 9.42 -9.18
CA PHE A 16 -2.92 9.23 -9.31
C PHE A 16 -2.19 10.33 -8.56
N TYR A 17 -1.23 9.94 -7.73
CA TYR A 17 -0.35 10.90 -7.07
C TYR A 17 1.03 10.32 -6.85
N SER A 18 1.97 11.23 -6.66
CA SER A 18 3.30 10.93 -6.13
C SER A 18 3.43 11.67 -4.80
N PRO A 19 3.74 10.97 -3.68
CA PRO A 19 3.88 11.59 -2.37
C PRO A 19 5.09 12.53 -2.26
N GLU A 20 5.94 12.58 -3.28
CA GLU A 20 7.09 13.48 -3.35
C GLU A 20 6.75 14.81 -4.04
N ARG A 21 5.54 14.95 -4.58
CA ARG A 21 5.14 16.10 -5.40
C ARG A 21 4.01 16.90 -4.75
N PRO A 22 3.91 18.20 -5.06
CA PRO A 22 2.85 19.07 -4.53
C PRO A 22 1.46 18.64 -5.04
N LEU A 23 0.41 19.13 -4.37
CA LEU A 23 -1.00 18.86 -4.70
C LEU A 23 -1.35 19.13 -6.19
N SER A 24 -0.72 20.12 -6.81
CA SER A 24 -0.92 20.47 -8.22
C SER A 24 -0.47 19.38 -9.21
N SER A 25 0.38 18.45 -8.77
CA SER A 25 0.86 17.33 -9.59
C SER A 25 -0.10 16.13 -9.64
N ILE A 26 -1.15 16.19 -8.83
CA ILE A 26 -2.10 15.09 -8.70
C ILE A 26 -3.05 15.10 -9.88
N ILE A 27 -3.22 13.92 -10.48
CA ILE A 27 -4.16 13.72 -11.58
C ILE A 27 -5.45 13.13 -11.01
N TRP A 28 -6.53 13.90 -11.14
CA TRP A 28 -7.84 13.55 -10.63
C TRP A 28 -8.79 13.18 -11.76
N ALA A 29 -9.59 12.13 -11.58
CA ALA A 29 -10.88 12.03 -12.23
C ALA A 29 -12.00 12.31 -11.22
N ARG A 30 -12.84 13.31 -11.56
CA ARG A 30 -14.14 13.65 -10.94
C ARG A 30 -14.16 14.14 -9.48
N ALA A 31 -13.32 13.63 -8.59
CA ALA A 31 -13.37 13.95 -7.16
C ALA A 31 -12.87 15.36 -6.77
N THR A 32 -12.41 16.17 -7.74
CA THR A 32 -11.68 17.44 -7.52
C THR A 32 -12.41 18.46 -6.66
N LYS A 33 -13.73 18.55 -6.73
CA LYS A 33 -14.48 19.65 -6.08
C LYS A 33 -14.42 19.61 -4.56
N ASP A 34 -14.32 18.43 -3.94
CA ASP A 34 -14.27 18.33 -2.48
C ASP A 34 -12.84 18.50 -1.95
N PHE A 35 -11.84 18.01 -2.68
CA PHE A 35 -10.44 18.23 -2.33
C PHE A 35 -10.02 19.69 -2.50
N ALA A 36 -10.62 20.43 -3.43
CA ALA A 36 -10.39 21.86 -3.58
C ALA A 36 -10.78 22.69 -2.34
N LYS A 37 -11.61 22.14 -1.45
CA LYS A 37 -11.97 22.78 -0.17
C LYS A 37 -10.88 22.62 0.89
N LEU A 38 -9.92 21.72 0.69
CA LEU A 38 -8.81 21.50 1.61
C LEU A 38 -7.68 22.48 1.29
N THR A 39 -7.75 23.66 1.87
CA THR A 39 -6.81 24.76 1.59
C THR A 39 -5.49 24.63 2.32
N ASP A 40 -5.39 23.76 3.32
CA ASP A 40 -4.21 23.57 4.15
C ASP A 40 -3.30 22.43 3.68
N VAL A 41 -3.55 21.84 2.52
CA VAL A 41 -2.81 20.68 2.00
C VAL A 41 -1.50 21.11 1.37
N ASN A 42 -0.38 20.69 1.96
CA ASN A 42 0.94 20.80 1.34
C ASN A 42 1.20 19.60 0.41
N ARG A 43 1.01 18.38 0.94
CA ARG A 43 1.42 17.15 0.25
C ARG A 43 0.45 15.98 0.49
N PRO A 44 -0.07 15.33 -0.57
CA PRO A 44 -0.84 14.10 -0.43
C PRO A 44 0.05 12.95 0.05
N LEU A 45 -0.44 12.11 0.95
CA LEU A 45 0.33 10.96 1.46
C LEU A 45 -0.39 9.64 1.25
N CYS A 46 -1.71 9.61 1.47
CA CYS A 46 -2.53 8.41 1.28
C CYS A 46 -3.95 8.81 0.85
N VAL A 47 -4.50 8.15 -0.16
CA VAL A 47 -5.91 8.29 -0.55
C VAL A 47 -6.53 6.92 -0.73
N ALA A 48 -7.75 6.75 -0.21
CA ALA A 48 -8.61 5.63 -0.55
C ALA A 48 -10.01 6.12 -0.89
N LEU A 49 -10.55 5.62 -1.99
CA LEU A 49 -11.88 5.98 -2.50
C LEU A 49 -12.90 4.90 -2.13
N GLY A 50 -13.91 5.30 -1.38
CA GLY A 50 -15.04 4.49 -1.01
C GLY A 50 -16.22 4.62 -1.97
N PRO A 51 -17.29 3.85 -1.75
CA PRO A 51 -18.53 3.98 -2.50
C PRO A 51 -19.21 5.32 -2.20
N ASN A 52 -20.05 5.78 -3.13
CA ASN A 52 -20.81 7.03 -3.03
C ASN A 52 -19.96 8.27 -2.73
N LEU A 53 -18.75 8.33 -3.30
CA LEU A 53 -17.82 9.44 -3.13
C LEU A 53 -17.32 9.62 -1.68
N ASP A 54 -17.49 8.61 -0.81
CA ASP A 54 -16.73 8.52 0.44
C ASP A 54 -15.24 8.46 0.10
N TRP A 55 -14.41 9.09 0.91
CA TRP A 55 -12.97 8.99 0.74
C TRP A 55 -12.25 9.19 2.06
N PHE A 56 -11.05 8.62 2.14
CA PHE A 56 -10.08 8.85 3.20
C PHE A 56 -8.86 9.53 2.59
N PHE A 57 -8.36 10.56 3.25
CA PHE A 57 -7.24 11.33 2.79
C PHE A 57 -6.28 11.65 3.93
N GLY A 58 -5.10 11.04 3.86
CA GLY A 58 -3.94 11.39 4.67
C GLY A 58 -3.07 12.37 3.91
N TYR A 59 -2.73 13.49 4.54
CA TYR A 59 -1.93 14.54 3.93
C TYR A 59 -1.04 15.27 4.95
N GLN A 60 0.05 15.82 4.46
CA GLN A 60 0.85 16.79 5.22
C GLN A 60 0.26 18.17 4.99
N ALA A 61 -0.07 18.87 6.07
CA ALA A 61 -0.55 20.23 6.02
C ALA A 61 0.59 21.24 5.81
N ILE A 62 0.25 22.49 5.48
CA ILE A 62 1.22 23.59 5.27
C ILE A 62 2.05 23.86 6.52
N ASP A 63 1.47 23.67 7.71
CA ASP A 63 2.16 23.75 9.01
C ASP A 63 3.10 22.56 9.29
N GLY A 64 3.19 21.59 8.36
CA GLY A 64 3.99 20.38 8.49
C GLY A 64 3.31 19.23 9.24
N GLN A 65 2.14 19.44 9.85
CA GLN A 65 1.42 18.41 10.58
C GLN A 65 0.84 17.35 9.64
N MET A 66 0.82 16.10 10.11
CA MET A 66 0.19 14.99 9.42
C MET A 66 -1.28 14.90 9.83
N LYS A 67 -2.19 15.04 8.87
CA LYS A 67 -3.65 15.05 9.12
C LYS A 67 -4.33 13.94 8.33
N TRP A 68 -5.38 13.37 8.92
CA TRP A 68 -6.37 12.58 8.21
C TRP A 68 -7.68 13.34 8.17
N THR A 69 -8.29 13.33 7.00
CA THR A 69 -9.68 13.73 6.84
C THR A 69 -10.43 12.68 6.05
N ARG A 70 -11.73 12.61 6.29
CA ARG A 70 -12.64 11.68 5.64
C ARG A 70 -13.86 12.46 5.20
N ARG A 71 -14.26 12.27 3.95
CA ARG A 71 -15.61 12.65 3.54
C ARG A 71 -16.54 11.49 3.84
N ARG A 72 -17.60 11.83 4.56
CA ARG A 72 -18.77 10.98 4.74
C ARG A 72 -19.89 11.55 3.88
N GLU A 73 -20.39 10.77 2.94
CA GLU A 73 -21.69 11.06 2.35
C GLU A 73 -22.71 11.06 3.48
N GLN A 74 -23.44 12.18 3.63
CA GLN A 74 -24.62 12.19 4.49
C GLN A 74 -25.57 11.17 3.87
N GLY A 75 -25.80 10.08 4.60
CA GLY A 75 -26.51 8.92 4.07
C GLY A 75 -27.79 9.36 3.37
N PRO A 76 -28.19 8.70 2.29
CA PRO A 76 -29.45 9.02 1.64
C PRO A 76 -30.56 8.96 2.70
N ASN A 77 -31.58 9.83 2.61
CA ASN A 77 -32.74 9.90 3.51
C ASN A 77 -33.62 8.62 3.43
N LEU A 78 -33.00 7.45 3.45
CA LEU A 78 -33.62 6.13 3.35
C LEU A 78 -33.95 5.68 4.75
N LYS A 79 -35.19 5.94 5.15
CA LYS A 79 -35.63 5.68 6.52
C LYS A 79 -35.63 4.20 6.87
N HIS A 80 -35.86 3.25 5.97
CA HIS A 80 -35.82 1.81 6.29
C HIS A 80 -35.55 0.94 5.04
N GLY A 81 -34.80 -0.17 5.18
CA GLY A 81 -34.61 -1.17 4.11
C GLY A 81 -33.34 -2.03 4.24
N SER A 82 -33.21 -3.06 3.38
CA SER A 82 -32.01 -3.91 3.27
C SER A 82 -30.77 -3.10 2.87
N PHE A 83 -30.95 -2.06 2.06
CA PHE A 83 -29.91 -1.09 1.71
C PHE A 83 -29.39 -0.34 2.95
N TYR A 84 -30.28 0.07 3.86
CA TYR A 84 -29.87 0.77 5.08
C TYR A 84 -28.99 -0.12 5.98
N LYS A 85 -29.33 -1.41 6.12
CA LYS A 85 -28.52 -2.36 6.91
C LYS A 85 -27.11 -2.54 6.34
N SER A 86 -26.99 -2.72 5.02
CA SER A 86 -25.67 -2.88 4.38
C SER A 86 -24.87 -1.58 4.38
N TRP A 87 -25.54 -0.43 4.27
CA TRP A 87 -24.91 0.88 4.42
C TRP A 87 -24.43 1.12 5.85
N SER A 88 -25.25 0.84 6.87
CA SER A 88 -24.89 1.03 8.28
C SER A 88 -23.72 0.13 8.69
N ALA A 89 -23.72 -1.15 8.31
CA ALA A 89 -22.60 -2.06 8.56
C ALA A 89 -21.31 -1.56 7.89
N ARG A 90 -21.38 -1.05 6.66
CA ARG A 90 -20.25 -0.43 5.97
C ARG A 90 -19.74 0.81 6.71
N GLN A 91 -20.64 1.69 7.14
CA GLN A 91 -20.25 2.89 7.87
C GLN A 91 -19.56 2.55 9.19
N ALA A 92 -20.03 1.54 9.92
CA ALA A 92 -19.36 1.06 11.13
C ALA A 92 -17.93 0.56 10.84
N ALA A 93 -17.73 -0.20 9.75
CA ALA A 93 -16.40 -0.63 9.33
C ALA A 93 -15.47 0.56 9.02
N TYR A 94 -16.00 1.59 8.34
CA TYR A 94 -15.25 2.79 8.00
C TYR A 94 -14.98 3.69 9.22
N ASP A 95 -15.89 3.76 10.19
CA ASP A 95 -15.70 4.48 11.45
C ASP A 95 -14.59 3.82 12.30
N ASN A 96 -14.53 2.47 12.30
CA ASN A 96 -13.44 1.72 12.91
C ASN A 96 -12.10 1.98 12.21
N LEU A 97 -12.09 1.98 10.88
CA LEU A 97 -10.90 2.30 10.08
C LEU A 97 -10.41 3.73 10.36
N GLU A 98 -11.30 4.71 10.39
CA GLU A 98 -10.95 6.10 10.70
C GLU A 98 -10.35 6.24 12.10
N SER A 99 -10.96 5.60 13.09
CA SER A 99 -10.46 5.59 14.46
C SER A 99 -9.05 5.00 14.54
N TRP A 100 -8.82 3.89 13.84
CA TRP A 100 -7.50 3.26 13.74
C TRP A 100 -6.47 4.18 13.05
N LEU A 101 -6.86 4.85 11.96
CA LEU A 101 -5.98 5.79 11.24
C LEU A 101 -5.59 6.96 12.12
N ARG A 102 -6.56 7.59 12.80
CA ARG A 102 -6.31 8.73 13.72
C ARG A 102 -5.39 8.35 14.88
N LEU A 103 -5.55 7.13 15.42
CA LEU A 103 -4.69 6.63 16.50
C LEU A 103 -3.22 6.56 16.08
N HIS A 104 -2.93 6.14 14.85
CA HIS A 104 -1.56 5.94 14.36
C HIS A 104 -0.98 7.18 13.66
N ALA A 105 -1.83 8.05 13.10
CA ALA A 105 -1.42 9.27 12.42
C ALA A 105 -0.67 10.29 13.28
N SER A 106 -0.96 10.30 14.59
CA SER A 106 -0.32 11.20 15.54
C SER A 106 1.18 10.92 15.74
N LYS A 107 1.69 9.78 15.26
CA LYS A 107 3.03 9.26 15.57
C LYS A 107 4.06 9.40 14.43
N SER A 108 4.01 10.49 13.65
CA SER A 108 5.09 10.97 12.76
C SER A 108 5.21 10.34 11.35
N TRP A 109 6.34 10.64 10.67
CA TRP A 109 6.73 10.60 9.24
C TRP A 109 6.28 9.41 8.38
N ASP A 110 5.86 8.31 8.99
CA ASP A 110 5.46 7.07 8.33
C ASP A 110 4.10 7.11 7.62
N MET A 111 3.35 8.22 7.74
CA MET A 111 2.07 8.34 7.04
C MET A 111 2.19 8.21 5.51
N ALA A 112 3.35 8.54 4.93
CA ALA A 112 3.65 8.33 3.52
C ALA A 112 3.63 6.84 3.10
N GLN A 113 3.95 5.96 4.05
CA GLN A 113 3.96 4.51 3.84
C GLN A 113 2.64 3.85 4.22
N THR A 114 1.68 4.60 4.76
CA THR A 114 0.34 4.08 5.07
C THR A 114 -0.37 3.70 3.78
N LYS A 115 -0.84 2.46 3.68
CA LYS A 115 -1.66 2.01 2.54
C LYS A 115 -3.05 1.69 3.05
N VAL A 116 -4.05 2.23 2.36
CA VAL A 116 -5.47 2.00 2.65
C VAL A 116 -6.13 1.51 1.37
N SER A 117 -6.91 0.45 1.48
CA SER A 117 -7.72 -0.09 0.39
C SER A 117 -9.16 -0.22 0.83
N ILE A 118 -10.07 0.17 -0.06
CA ILE A 118 -11.50 0.05 0.12
C ILE A 118 -12.04 -0.73 -1.07
N GLY A 119 -12.83 -1.76 -0.77
CA GLY A 119 -13.43 -2.65 -1.74
C GLY A 119 -14.92 -2.86 -1.52
N PRO A 120 -15.54 -3.74 -2.32
CA PRO A 120 -16.98 -3.99 -2.30
C PRO A 120 -17.51 -4.43 -0.94
N LYS A 121 -18.83 -4.30 -0.74
CA LYS A 121 -19.52 -4.77 0.47
C LYS A 121 -18.98 -4.19 1.79
N GLY A 122 -18.30 -3.04 1.72
CA GLY A 122 -17.68 -2.40 2.89
C GLY A 122 -16.39 -3.05 3.34
N SER A 123 -15.76 -3.85 2.47
CA SER A 123 -14.43 -4.40 2.73
C SER A 123 -13.40 -3.27 2.79
N CYS A 124 -12.52 -3.30 3.78
CA CYS A 124 -11.39 -2.38 3.84
C CYS A 124 -10.18 -3.05 4.48
N PHE A 125 -9.00 -2.58 4.10
CA PHE A 125 -7.72 -2.99 4.66
C PHE A 125 -6.85 -1.75 4.82
N ALA A 126 -6.14 -1.65 5.94
CA ALA A 126 -5.12 -0.64 6.13
C ALA A 126 -3.90 -1.19 6.85
N THR A 127 -2.74 -0.67 6.46
CA THR A 127 -1.45 -0.99 7.05
C THR A 127 -0.66 0.29 7.29
N PHE A 128 0.09 0.31 8.38
CA PHE A 128 0.91 1.42 8.83
C PHE A 128 2.24 0.84 9.34
N PRO A 129 3.40 1.40 8.97
CA PRO A 129 4.68 0.89 9.43
C PRO A 129 4.78 0.82 10.96
N GLY A 130 5.21 -0.33 11.48
CA GLY A 130 5.31 -0.53 12.93
C GLY A 130 3.98 -0.74 13.67
N ALA A 131 2.84 -0.72 12.97
CA ALA A 131 1.54 -1.08 13.53
C ALA A 131 1.03 -2.41 12.96
N ARG A 132 0.15 -3.08 13.71
CA ARG A 132 -0.60 -4.22 13.20
C ARG A 132 -1.64 -3.72 12.20
N ALA A 133 -1.69 -4.32 11.01
CA ALA A 133 -2.73 -4.00 10.03
C ALA A 133 -4.14 -4.19 10.60
N THR A 134 -5.09 -3.42 10.08
CA THR A 134 -6.51 -3.52 10.40
C THR A 134 -7.30 -3.82 9.15
N TRP A 135 -8.36 -4.62 9.28
CA TRP A 135 -9.25 -4.93 8.17
C TRP A 135 -10.67 -5.21 8.64
N SER A 136 -11.61 -5.10 7.72
CA SER A 136 -13.01 -5.48 7.91
C SER A 136 -13.54 -6.04 6.61
N SER A 137 -14.33 -7.12 6.69
CA SER A 137 -15.09 -7.69 5.56
C SER A 137 -14.26 -7.99 4.30
N ILE A 138 -12.97 -8.29 4.43
CA ILE A 138 -12.12 -8.69 3.29
C ILE A 138 -12.49 -10.11 2.81
N PRO A 139 -12.12 -10.50 1.57
CA PRO A 139 -12.35 -11.86 1.08
C PRO A 139 -11.80 -12.92 2.04
N SER A 140 -12.59 -13.96 2.32
CA SER A 140 -12.23 -15.02 3.28
C SER A 140 -10.93 -15.76 2.93
N SER A 141 -10.64 -15.90 1.63
CA SER A 141 -9.37 -16.46 1.16
C SER A 141 -8.17 -15.59 1.52
N LEU A 142 -8.33 -14.26 1.49
CA LEU A 142 -7.28 -13.31 1.88
C LEU A 142 -7.12 -13.31 3.41
N GLU A 143 -8.22 -13.27 4.15
CA GLU A 143 -8.20 -13.33 5.62
C GLU A 143 -7.47 -14.58 6.12
N ARG A 144 -7.83 -15.76 5.59
CA ARG A 144 -7.16 -17.02 5.90
C ARG A 144 -5.67 -16.97 5.59
N LEU A 145 -5.28 -16.34 4.47
CA LEU A 145 -3.87 -16.23 4.09
C LEU A 145 -3.10 -15.31 5.06
N ILE A 146 -3.69 -14.18 5.46
CA ILE A 146 -3.11 -13.27 6.46
C ILE A 146 -2.94 -14.00 7.81
N ASP A 147 -3.92 -14.80 8.22
CA ASP A 147 -3.86 -15.57 9.48
C ASP A 147 -2.79 -16.68 9.44
N LEU A 148 -2.64 -17.35 8.29
CA LEU A 148 -1.67 -18.44 8.11
C LEU A 148 -0.22 -17.96 8.09
N GLU A 149 0.06 -16.80 7.48
CA GLU A 149 1.42 -16.27 7.32
C GLU A 149 2.03 -15.71 8.63
N GLN A 150 1.28 -15.75 9.74
CA GLN A 150 1.67 -15.26 11.06
C GLN A 150 1.91 -13.73 11.11
N PRO A 151 1.94 -13.10 12.31
CA PRO A 151 2.19 -11.65 12.43
C PRO A 151 3.51 -11.16 11.81
N SER A 152 4.47 -12.04 11.54
CA SER A 152 5.76 -11.68 10.92
C SER A 152 5.63 -11.26 9.44
N ARG A 153 4.57 -11.70 8.75
CA ARG A 153 4.34 -11.44 7.33
C ARG A 153 3.00 -10.73 7.10
N THR A 154 2.85 -9.53 7.65
CA THR A 154 1.71 -8.68 7.30
C THR A 154 1.88 -8.12 5.88
N PRO A 155 0.84 -8.11 5.03
CA PRO A 155 0.89 -7.44 3.73
C PRO A 155 1.26 -5.97 3.87
N THR A 156 2.13 -5.48 2.99
CA THR A 156 2.48 -4.06 2.88
C THR A 156 1.52 -3.30 1.98
N LEU A 157 0.84 -4.01 1.07
CA LEU A 157 -0.20 -3.45 0.22
C LEU A 157 -1.26 -4.53 -0.05
N VAL A 158 -2.53 -4.14 0.04
CA VAL A 158 -3.67 -4.94 -0.40
C VAL A 158 -4.49 -4.09 -1.34
N THR A 159 -5.01 -4.69 -2.40
CA THR A 159 -6.03 -4.07 -3.25
C THR A 159 -7.21 -5.03 -3.39
N LEU A 160 -8.42 -4.49 -3.30
CA LEU A 160 -9.68 -5.23 -3.26
C LEU A 160 -10.49 -4.89 -4.53
N GLY A 161 -10.77 -5.91 -5.34
CA GLY A 161 -11.47 -5.76 -6.61
C GLY A 161 -12.93 -6.25 -6.57
N VAL A 162 -13.53 -6.40 -7.75
CA VAL A 162 -14.88 -6.95 -7.90
C VAL A 162 -14.95 -8.40 -7.45
N LYS A 163 -16.14 -8.90 -7.12
CA LYS A 163 -16.41 -10.34 -6.89
C LYS A 163 -15.38 -11.06 -5.99
N GLU A 164 -14.97 -10.39 -4.91
CA GLU A 164 -14.05 -10.96 -3.91
C GLU A 164 -12.62 -11.20 -4.42
N THR A 165 -12.25 -10.57 -5.54
CA THR A 165 -10.86 -10.57 -6.00
C THR A 165 -9.99 -9.67 -5.14
N TRP A 166 -8.72 -10.02 -5.06
CA TRP A 166 -7.72 -9.27 -4.30
C TRP A 166 -6.31 -9.53 -4.81
N PHE A 167 -5.43 -8.60 -4.51
CA PHE A 167 -3.98 -8.79 -4.57
C PHE A 167 -3.36 -8.30 -3.26
N ALA A 168 -2.36 -9.02 -2.76
CA ALA A 168 -1.57 -8.70 -1.60
C ALA A 168 -0.07 -8.70 -1.97
N LEU A 169 0.62 -7.61 -1.65
CA LEU A 169 2.07 -7.52 -1.66
C LEU A 169 2.59 -7.74 -0.24
N TRP A 170 3.51 -8.67 -0.07
CA TRP A 170 4.10 -9.00 1.22
C TRP A 170 5.39 -8.21 1.46
N ARG A 171 5.86 -8.18 2.72
CA ARG A 171 7.07 -7.43 3.10
C ARG A 171 8.34 -7.94 2.42
N ASP A 172 8.39 -9.22 2.08
CA ASP A 172 9.49 -9.82 1.31
C ASP A 172 9.46 -9.46 -0.19
N GLY A 173 8.42 -8.76 -0.64
CA GLY A 173 8.21 -8.37 -2.03
C GLY A 173 7.43 -9.38 -2.86
N ASN A 174 7.08 -10.54 -2.29
CA ASN A 174 6.28 -11.53 -3.00
C ASN A 174 4.84 -11.02 -3.21
N GLY A 175 4.25 -11.39 -4.34
CA GLY A 175 2.86 -11.11 -4.66
C GLY A 175 1.99 -12.35 -4.49
N SER A 176 0.82 -12.19 -3.89
CA SER A 176 -0.25 -13.20 -3.90
C SER A 176 -1.54 -12.57 -4.39
N CYS A 177 -2.34 -13.31 -5.15
CA CYS A 177 -3.62 -12.81 -5.61
C CYS A 177 -4.66 -13.91 -5.76
N ASN A 178 -5.91 -13.50 -5.65
CA ASN A 178 -7.03 -14.19 -6.25
C ASN A 178 -7.73 -13.21 -7.20
N LEU A 179 -7.62 -13.43 -8.51
CA LEU A 179 -8.24 -12.57 -9.51
C LEU A 179 -9.48 -13.22 -10.17
N ASP A 180 -9.79 -14.48 -9.83
CA ASP A 180 -10.97 -15.25 -10.29
C ASP A 180 -11.33 -15.06 -11.77
N SER A 181 -10.33 -14.89 -12.66
CA SER A 181 -10.54 -14.58 -14.09
C SER A 181 -11.30 -13.28 -14.38
N GLU A 182 -11.54 -12.43 -13.38
CA GLU A 182 -12.18 -11.12 -13.59
C GLU A 182 -11.19 -10.15 -14.25
N TYR A 183 -9.93 -10.17 -13.83
CA TYR A 183 -8.88 -9.28 -14.32
C TYR A 183 -7.92 -10.00 -15.30
N GLN A 184 -8.45 -10.67 -16.32
CA GLN A 184 -7.65 -11.53 -17.24
C GLN A 184 -6.40 -10.85 -17.81
N LYS A 185 -6.52 -9.61 -18.30
CA LYS A 185 -5.36 -8.87 -18.83
C LYS A 185 -4.32 -8.57 -17.75
N LEU A 186 -4.75 -8.35 -16.51
CA LEU A 186 -3.82 -8.18 -15.40
C LEU A 186 -3.14 -9.49 -15.05
N GLU A 187 -3.85 -10.62 -15.03
CA GLU A 187 -3.25 -11.94 -14.85
C GLU A 187 -2.19 -12.25 -15.91
N GLU A 188 -2.46 -11.91 -17.18
CA GLU A 188 -1.50 -12.03 -18.26
C GLU A 188 -0.24 -11.17 -18.02
N LEU A 189 -0.41 -9.92 -17.58
CA LEU A 189 0.69 -9.02 -17.25
C LEU A 189 1.50 -9.55 -16.06
N LEU A 190 0.83 -10.00 -15.00
CA LEU A 190 1.47 -10.57 -13.82
C LEU A 190 2.22 -11.87 -14.16
N ARG A 191 1.69 -12.71 -15.07
CA ARG A 191 2.39 -13.91 -15.54
C ARG A 191 3.64 -13.56 -16.35
N ARG A 192 3.59 -12.49 -17.15
CA ARG A 192 4.68 -12.05 -18.04
C ARG A 192 5.77 -11.28 -17.29
N HIS A 193 5.37 -10.36 -16.41
CA HIS A 193 6.25 -9.37 -15.77
C HIS A 193 6.40 -9.58 -14.26
N GLY A 194 5.63 -10.49 -13.63
CA GLY A 194 5.60 -10.65 -12.18
C GLY A 194 6.97 -10.95 -11.55
N LYS A 195 7.84 -11.65 -12.29
CA LYS A 195 9.23 -11.94 -11.88
C LYS A 195 10.11 -10.70 -11.70
N LEU A 196 9.68 -9.56 -12.24
CA LEU A 196 10.35 -8.28 -12.08
C LEU A 196 9.95 -7.61 -10.76
N GLY A 197 9.00 -8.19 -10.03
CA GLY A 197 8.46 -7.65 -8.79
C GLY A 197 7.39 -6.59 -9.05
N VAL A 198 6.28 -6.67 -8.31
CA VAL A 198 5.22 -5.65 -8.31
C VAL A 198 5.62 -4.54 -7.35
N ASN A 199 5.54 -3.29 -7.81
CA ASN A 199 5.77 -2.12 -6.97
C ASN A 199 4.45 -1.58 -6.38
N SER A 200 3.44 -1.44 -7.23
CA SER A 200 2.11 -0.94 -6.85
C SER A 200 1.05 -1.55 -7.73
N ILE A 201 -0.14 -1.74 -7.18
CA ILE A 201 -1.28 -2.27 -7.91
C ILE A 201 -2.59 -1.75 -7.33
N ALA A 202 -3.53 -1.41 -8.21
CA ALA A 202 -4.87 -1.00 -7.86
C ALA A 202 -5.88 -1.70 -8.76
N LEU A 203 -6.89 -2.31 -8.16
CA LEU A 203 -8.05 -2.89 -8.81
C LEU A 203 -9.23 -1.93 -8.66
N SER A 204 -10.03 -1.78 -9.73
CA SER A 204 -11.32 -1.10 -9.59
C SER A 204 -12.30 -1.98 -8.84
N PRO A 205 -12.96 -1.50 -7.78
CA PRO A 205 -13.91 -2.30 -7.02
C PRO A 205 -15.27 -2.47 -7.74
N SER A 206 -15.48 -1.83 -8.89
CA SER A 206 -16.73 -1.90 -9.64
C SER A 206 -16.59 -2.41 -11.07
N GLN A 207 -15.39 -2.41 -11.66
CA GLN A 207 -15.17 -2.83 -13.04
C GLN A 207 -13.94 -3.71 -13.19
N SER A 208 -14.13 -4.94 -13.67
CA SER A 208 -13.06 -5.93 -13.84
C SER A 208 -12.06 -5.60 -14.96
N ASN A 209 -12.45 -4.73 -15.89
CA ASN A 209 -11.57 -4.23 -16.95
C ASN A 209 -10.75 -3.00 -16.52
N GLN A 210 -10.86 -2.52 -15.28
CA GLN A 210 -10.15 -1.36 -14.78
C GLN A 210 -9.14 -1.73 -13.70
N PHE A 211 -7.86 -1.47 -13.98
CA PHE A 211 -6.76 -1.72 -13.05
C PHE A 211 -5.56 -0.82 -13.40
N ALA A 212 -4.64 -0.71 -12.46
CA ALA A 212 -3.33 -0.12 -12.67
C ALA A 212 -2.29 -0.97 -11.96
N VAL A 213 -1.15 -1.21 -12.61
CA VAL A 213 -0.02 -1.94 -12.02
C VAL A 213 1.27 -1.28 -12.45
N SER A 214 2.20 -1.15 -11.51
CA SER A 214 3.59 -0.77 -11.78
C SER A 214 4.53 -1.85 -11.25
N PHE A 215 5.57 -2.14 -12.02
CA PHE A 215 6.60 -3.13 -11.70
C PHE A 215 7.89 -2.44 -11.28
N ARG A 216 8.80 -3.15 -10.61
CA ARG A 216 10.07 -2.59 -10.12
C ARG A 216 11.07 -2.27 -11.23
N ASP A 217 10.83 -2.75 -12.46
CA ASP A 217 11.59 -2.35 -13.65
C ASP A 217 11.17 -0.97 -14.19
N GLY A 218 10.16 -0.33 -13.58
CA GLY A 218 9.63 0.97 -13.97
C GLY A 218 8.50 0.90 -15.00
N SER A 219 8.21 -0.28 -15.55
CA SER A 219 7.06 -0.45 -16.45
C SER A 219 5.75 -0.27 -15.68
N SER A 220 4.78 0.37 -16.33
CA SER A 220 3.45 0.63 -15.75
C SER A 220 2.37 0.40 -16.78
N HIS A 221 1.28 -0.24 -16.35
CA HIS A 221 0.14 -0.55 -17.20
C HIS A 221 -1.13 -0.05 -16.52
N ILE A 222 -1.89 0.79 -17.21
CA ILE A 222 -3.13 1.36 -16.72
C ILE A 222 -4.24 1.03 -17.71
N ARG A 223 -5.31 0.45 -17.21
CA ARG A 223 -6.55 0.21 -17.94
C ARG A 223 -7.67 0.84 -17.14
N GLY A 224 -8.35 1.83 -17.70
CA GLY A 224 -9.35 2.60 -16.96
C GLY A 224 -9.94 3.72 -17.80
N PRO A 225 -10.87 4.52 -17.24
CA PRO A 225 -11.50 5.65 -17.93
C PRO A 225 -10.56 6.87 -17.95
N VAL A 226 -9.27 6.64 -18.18
CA VAL A 226 -8.24 7.67 -18.15
C VAL A 226 -8.21 8.35 -19.52
N SER A 227 -8.45 9.65 -19.56
CA SER A 227 -8.34 10.42 -20.79
C SER A 227 -6.89 10.40 -21.30
N GLU A 228 -6.72 10.59 -22.61
CA GLU A 228 -5.38 10.66 -23.21
C GLU A 228 -4.53 11.78 -22.59
N GLY A 229 -5.14 12.92 -22.27
CA GLY A 229 -4.48 14.03 -21.56
C GLY A 229 -3.95 13.60 -20.19
N ASN A 230 -4.72 12.86 -19.41
CA ASN A 230 -4.31 12.34 -18.11
C ASN A 230 -3.17 11.30 -18.26
N LEU A 231 -3.21 10.44 -19.28
CA LEU A 231 -2.14 9.50 -19.57
C LEU A 231 -0.83 10.22 -19.95
N ARG A 232 -0.91 11.28 -20.76
CA ARG A 232 0.27 12.10 -21.11
C ARG A 232 0.88 12.77 -19.88
N GLN A 233 0.05 13.34 -19.00
CA GLN A 233 0.52 13.95 -17.76
C GLN A 233 1.16 12.91 -16.83
N LEU A 234 0.58 11.71 -16.73
CA LEU A 234 1.13 10.62 -15.94
C LEU A 234 2.48 10.15 -16.48
N ASN A 235 2.59 9.97 -17.80
CA ASN A 235 3.86 9.63 -18.45
C ASN A 235 4.93 10.71 -18.19
N ALA A 236 4.57 12.00 -18.28
CA ALA A 236 5.49 13.08 -17.95
C ALA A 236 5.96 13.00 -16.49
N ILE A 237 5.06 12.72 -15.55
CA ILE A 237 5.40 12.53 -14.13
C ILE A 237 6.39 11.37 -13.97
N MET A 238 6.12 10.21 -14.58
CA MET A 238 6.97 9.03 -14.49
C MET A 238 8.35 9.27 -15.11
N VAL A 239 8.43 9.91 -16.28
CA VAL A 239 9.71 10.23 -16.95
C VAL A 239 10.54 11.17 -16.09
N THR A 240 9.97 12.27 -15.59
CA THR A 240 10.68 13.19 -14.71
C THR A 240 11.17 12.49 -13.44
N ALA A 241 10.37 11.59 -12.87
CA ALA A 241 10.79 10.86 -11.68
C ALA A 241 11.89 9.83 -11.94
N ALA A 242 11.86 9.14 -13.09
CA ALA A 242 12.93 8.24 -13.50
C ALA A 242 14.25 9.01 -13.68
N GLN A 243 14.20 10.19 -14.30
CA GLN A 243 15.36 11.07 -14.47
C GLN A 243 15.93 11.56 -13.13
N SER A 244 15.07 11.96 -12.19
CA SER A 244 15.52 12.36 -10.84
C SER A 244 16.20 11.23 -10.07
N SER A 245 15.80 9.97 -10.32
CA SER A 245 16.43 8.81 -9.66
C SER A 245 17.80 8.41 -10.25
N GLN A 246 18.12 8.88 -11.45
CA GLN A 246 19.39 8.61 -12.13
C GLN A 246 20.43 9.70 -11.96
N GLN A 247 20.08 10.85 -11.37
CA GLN A 247 21.08 11.86 -11.04
C GLN A 247 22.03 11.25 -10.00
N PRO A 248 23.33 11.07 -10.32
CA PRO A 248 24.29 10.69 -9.31
C PRO A 248 24.20 11.74 -8.21
N LEU A 249 24.22 11.30 -6.95
CA LEU A 249 24.48 12.16 -5.81
C LEU A 249 25.88 12.75 -6.01
N ALA A 250 25.99 13.74 -6.88
CA ALA A 250 27.17 14.56 -7.02
C ALA A 250 27.29 15.22 -5.65
N MET A 251 28.21 14.65 -4.87
CA MET A 251 28.61 15.10 -3.55
C MET A 251 28.82 16.61 -3.67
N GLN A 252 27.83 17.40 -3.26
CA GLN A 252 28.02 18.82 -3.02
C GLN A 252 28.88 18.89 -1.77
N VAL A 253 30.18 18.67 -1.96
CA VAL A 253 31.20 19.15 -1.04
C VAL A 253 31.12 20.66 -1.15
N GLN A 254 30.20 21.24 -0.38
CA GLN A 254 30.27 22.65 -0.05
C GLN A 254 31.54 22.79 0.78
N VAL A 255 32.64 23.14 0.10
CA VAL A 255 33.88 23.57 0.76
C VAL A 255 33.51 24.82 1.54
N CYS A 256 33.17 24.65 2.82
CA CYS A 256 33.16 25.74 3.78
C CYS A 256 34.59 26.28 3.80
N GLY A 257 34.80 27.44 3.17
CA GLY A 257 36.02 28.21 3.34
C GLY A 257 36.16 28.60 4.81
N LEU A 258 36.98 27.85 5.55
CA LEU A 258 37.48 28.27 6.84
C LEU A 258 38.74 29.12 6.59
N HIS A 259 38.59 30.43 6.75
CA HIS A 259 39.72 31.29 7.05
C HIS A 259 40.22 30.95 8.47
N THR A 260 41.28 30.15 8.57
CA THR A 260 42.13 30.12 9.76
C THR A 260 43.58 29.98 9.34
N SER A 261 44.31 31.09 9.45
CA SER A 261 45.77 31.16 9.41
C SER A 261 46.36 30.52 10.66
N SER A 262 47.15 29.45 10.51
CA SER A 262 48.17 29.00 11.48
C SER A 262 49.16 28.03 10.80
N PRO A 263 50.45 27.99 11.23
CA PRO A 263 51.55 27.38 10.48
C PRO A 263 51.73 25.87 10.75
N PRO A 264 52.58 25.17 9.98
CA PRO A 264 52.55 23.72 9.88
C PRO A 264 53.34 23.04 11.01
N ILE A 265 52.78 21.93 11.51
CA ILE A 265 53.48 20.96 12.35
C ILE A 265 53.68 19.71 11.51
N GLU A 266 54.94 19.38 11.21
CA GLU A 266 55.36 18.10 10.65
C GLU A 266 55.24 17.00 11.70
N LEU A 267 54.87 15.78 11.29
CA LEU A 267 55.27 14.48 11.85
C LEU A 267 54.68 13.33 10.96
N PRO A 268 55.17 12.08 11.05
CA PRO A 268 55.78 11.42 9.92
C PRO A 268 54.96 10.25 9.36
N THR A 269 55.25 9.97 8.09
CA THR A 269 54.83 8.82 7.31
C THR A 269 55.22 7.49 7.95
N GLN A 270 54.25 6.61 8.23
CA GLN A 270 54.48 5.16 8.24
C GLN A 270 53.37 4.39 7.52
N LEU A 271 53.84 3.55 6.60
CA LEU A 271 53.15 2.49 5.87
C LEU A 271 52.73 1.35 6.80
N LEU A 272 51.62 0.66 6.47
CA LEU A 272 51.57 -0.81 6.24
C LEU A 272 50.12 -1.30 6.03
N ASN A 273 49.83 -1.71 4.79
CA ASN A 273 49.43 -3.06 4.35
C ASN A 273 48.54 -4.00 5.21
N MET A 274 47.72 -4.76 4.45
CA MET A 274 47.05 -6.05 4.74
C MET A 274 45.68 -5.95 5.46
N SER A 275 44.63 -6.73 5.18
CA SER A 275 44.44 -7.92 4.34
C SER A 275 42.93 -8.25 4.23
N LYS A 276 42.57 -8.97 3.15
CA LYS A 276 41.33 -9.73 2.98
C LYS A 276 40.99 -10.59 4.20
N ILE A 277 39.70 -10.66 4.56
CA ILE A 277 39.14 -11.73 5.39
C ILE A 277 37.92 -12.31 4.68
N THR A 278 38.03 -13.62 4.39
CA THR A 278 36.98 -14.52 3.91
C THR A 278 36.33 -15.17 5.14
N PHE A 279 35.00 -15.41 5.11
CA PHE A 279 34.33 -16.26 6.11
C PHE A 279 33.86 -17.57 5.48
N PRO A 280 34.15 -18.74 6.08
CA PRO A 280 33.55 -20.02 5.71
C PRO A 280 32.25 -20.27 6.48
N GLY A 281 31.45 -21.19 5.95
CA GLY A 281 30.09 -21.51 6.40
C GLY A 281 29.95 -22.27 7.73
N SER A 282 28.66 -22.37 8.10
CA SER A 282 27.92 -23.17 9.10
C SER A 282 28.54 -24.53 9.47
N PRO A 283 28.26 -25.17 10.65
CA PRO A 283 26.89 -25.50 11.12
C PRO A 283 26.65 -25.68 12.65
N GLY A 284 25.36 -25.84 13.01
CA GLY A 284 24.87 -26.56 14.20
C GLY A 284 24.73 -25.74 15.49
N ASP A 285 23.53 -25.63 16.06
CA ASP A 285 23.09 -26.62 17.05
C ASP A 285 21.66 -26.41 17.56
N ARG A 286 21.06 -27.54 17.93
CA ARG A 286 19.74 -27.74 18.51
C ARG A 286 19.74 -27.34 19.98
N ILE A 287 18.75 -26.58 20.45
CA ILE A 287 18.22 -26.71 21.82
C ILE A 287 16.70 -26.53 21.76
N GLY A 288 15.99 -27.59 22.14
CA GLY A 288 14.54 -27.59 22.32
C GLY A 288 14.11 -26.86 23.58
N ARG A 289 12.86 -26.37 23.59
CA ARG A 289 12.06 -26.24 24.80
C ARG A 289 10.65 -26.70 24.50
N GLU A 290 10.26 -27.74 25.21
CA GLU A 290 8.88 -28.15 25.44
C GLU A 290 8.10 -27.00 26.08
N TYR A 291 6.87 -26.82 25.63
CA TYR A 291 5.86 -26.04 26.33
C TYR A 291 4.63 -26.94 26.44
N GLU A 292 4.37 -27.44 27.66
CA GLU A 292 3.07 -28.00 28.03
C GLU A 292 2.04 -26.87 28.17
N PRO A 293 0.82 -27.02 27.62
CA PRO A 293 -0.32 -26.25 28.08
C PRO A 293 -1.23 -27.11 28.97
N THR A 294 -1.40 -26.66 30.21
CA THR A 294 -2.44 -27.11 31.13
C THR A 294 -3.84 -26.92 30.53
N ALA A 295 -4.58 -28.02 30.41
CA ALA A 295 -5.98 -28.06 30.04
C ALA A 295 -6.89 -27.63 31.20
N LYS A 296 -7.87 -26.75 30.91
CA LYS A 296 -9.18 -26.75 31.59
C LYS A 296 -10.26 -26.61 30.54
N GLY A 297 -11.20 -27.55 30.61
CA GLY A 297 -12.11 -27.90 29.53
C GLY A 297 -13.25 -26.92 29.30
N VAL A 298 -13.69 -26.88 28.04
CA VAL A 298 -15.08 -26.63 27.68
C VAL A 298 -15.43 -27.60 26.54
N GLN A 299 -16.31 -28.56 26.83
CA GLN A 299 -16.98 -29.36 25.80
C GLN A 299 -18.01 -28.49 25.07
N LYS A 300 -18.04 -28.52 23.73
CA LYS A 300 -19.24 -28.89 22.94
C LYS A 300 -19.04 -28.81 21.42
N ARG A 301 -19.52 -29.90 20.79
CA ARG A 301 -20.01 -30.06 19.41
C ARG A 301 -19.01 -29.96 18.26
N ALA A 302 -18.42 -31.12 17.94
CA ALA A 302 -17.91 -31.43 16.62
C ALA A 302 -19.06 -31.44 15.59
N LYS A 303 -18.98 -30.56 14.59
CA LYS A 303 -19.62 -30.78 13.28
C LYS A 303 -18.54 -31.30 12.34
N ALA A 304 -18.80 -32.44 11.72
CA ALA A 304 -17.95 -32.99 10.67
C ALA A 304 -17.82 -31.96 9.53
N ALA A 305 -16.61 -31.45 9.33
CA ALA A 305 -16.25 -30.66 8.17
C ALA A 305 -15.73 -31.63 7.10
N THR A 306 -16.53 -31.84 6.06
CA THR A 306 -16.08 -32.48 4.83
C THR A 306 -15.00 -31.59 4.22
N PHE A 307 -13.75 -32.08 4.21
CA PHE A 307 -12.66 -31.45 3.47
C PHE A 307 -12.91 -31.64 1.97
N VAL A 308 -13.39 -30.58 1.32
CA VAL A 308 -13.26 -30.44 -0.13
C VAL A 308 -11.87 -29.86 -0.38
N ALA A 309 -10.99 -30.65 -0.99
CA ALA A 309 -9.75 -30.14 -1.55
C ALA A 309 -10.10 -29.14 -2.65
N ILE A 310 -10.07 -27.84 -2.32
CA ILE A 310 -10.16 -26.78 -3.31
C ILE A 310 -8.82 -26.76 -4.02
N ASN A 311 -8.82 -27.17 -5.28
CA ASN A 311 -7.68 -27.07 -6.17
C ASN A 311 -7.54 -25.58 -6.58
N SER A 312 -7.07 -24.74 -5.66
CA SER A 312 -6.75 -23.35 -5.95
C SER A 312 -5.39 -23.32 -6.62
N SER A 313 -5.39 -23.13 -7.95
CA SER A 313 -4.20 -22.75 -8.71
C SER A 313 -3.73 -21.37 -8.26
N ASN A 314 -3.13 -21.28 -7.07
CA ASN A 314 -2.60 -20.04 -6.51
C ASN A 314 -1.39 -19.62 -7.36
N CYS A 315 -1.54 -18.51 -8.07
CA CYS A 315 -0.44 -17.88 -8.79
C CYS A 315 0.47 -17.20 -7.76
N MET A 316 1.48 -17.93 -7.28
CA MET A 316 2.54 -17.36 -6.47
C MET A 316 3.48 -16.62 -7.42
N ILE A 317 3.58 -15.30 -7.27
CA ILE A 317 4.48 -14.46 -8.07
C ILE A 317 5.73 -14.23 -7.23
N MET A 318 6.78 -14.98 -7.58
CA MET A 318 8.16 -14.79 -7.07
C MET A 318 8.85 -13.64 -7.77
#